data_AF-A0A964DBD7-F1
#
_entry.id   AF-A0A964DBD7-F1
#
_cell.length_a   1.000
_cell.length_b   1.000
_cell.length_c   1.000
_cell.angle_alpha   90.00
_cell.angle_beta   90.00
_cell.angle_gamma   90.00
#
_symmetry.space_group_name_H-M   'P 1'
#
loop_
_entity.id
_entity.type
_entity.pdbx_description
1 polymer ?
#
loop_
_entity_poly.entity_id
_entity_poly.type
_entity_poly.pdbx_seq_one_letter_code
_entity_poly.pdbx_strand_id
1 'polypeptide(L)'
;MALMNQSSEPIKTVQKPRSVTINPPKMCQPMGAILAYMGVHGCVPLVHGSQGCSTYPRYNIARHFRESAEVAVSSLAEDAAVYGGARNLTEAIKNVKSRLNPDAIGICTTCMSETIGDDVKLISKKALTPGDAVKIFPASTPSYVGTHLTGYDNALRTLVETMAIKGVANNKINIITGIINPGDIREIKNMLRLMNVKSIFLSDISDTLDSPILPGGQKPVLPDGGTSIGDIADSANSLGTIAICRTAGSAATYLKNKFNVPSVLEPAPIGVINTDRFVHNICKLSGVSIPDDIIKERGRLIDSMVDVHHYMYGRKVAIFGDPDLVSAIVRFCAEAGMNPTVAMTATKHKDFAPDIRAVNTEYKTDTQILEGTDLYEFHEVVKNHGAELILGNSKGKDVADDEGVPLVRFGFPVYDRVGVYRYSIMGYSGSVYLLDQMTNAILGHKYDPNKLHQ
;
A
#
# COMPACT_ATOMS: atom_id res chain seq x y z
N MET A 1 33.72 30.54 26.01
CA MET A 1 34.71 30.28 24.94
C MET A 1 34.23 29.05 24.20
N ALA A 2 33.99 29.22 22.91
CA ALA A 2 33.17 28.38 22.04
C ALA A 2 33.52 26.89 22.08
N LEU A 3 32.52 26.02 21.91
CA LEU A 3 32.53 24.84 21.02
C LEU A 3 31.25 24.03 21.22
N MET A 4 30.36 24.14 20.22
CA MET A 4 29.48 23.09 19.63
C MET A 4 28.25 23.78 19.01
N ASN A 5 28.53 24.65 18.04
CA ASN A 5 27.60 24.91 16.94
C ASN A 5 28.01 23.93 15.83
N GLN A 6 27.56 22.68 15.91
CA GLN A 6 27.57 21.80 14.74
C GLN A 6 26.39 22.21 13.86
N SER A 7 26.72 23.05 12.87
CA SER A 7 26.04 23.26 11.59
C SER A 7 24.60 22.77 11.50
N SER A 8 23.67 23.72 11.67
CA SER A 8 22.32 23.68 11.11
C SER A 8 22.41 23.72 9.57
N GLU A 9 22.66 22.58 8.93
CA GLU A 9 22.30 22.48 7.51
C GLU A 9 20.76 22.38 7.43
N PRO A 10 20.09 23.14 6.54
CA PRO A 10 18.65 23.07 6.41
C PRO A 10 18.25 21.66 5.99
N ILE A 11 17.19 21.08 6.58
CA ILE A 11 16.61 19.76 6.27
C ILE A 11 16.72 19.49 4.76
N LYS A 12 17.73 18.70 4.37
CA LYS A 12 18.05 18.53 2.96
C LYS A 12 17.13 17.46 2.41
N THR A 13 16.22 17.87 1.53
CA THR A 13 15.68 16.94 0.56
C THR A 13 16.84 16.53 -0.35
N VAL A 14 17.37 15.33 -0.14
CA VAL A 14 18.51 14.83 -0.90
C VAL A 14 18.01 14.47 -2.29
N GLN A 15 18.47 15.24 -3.29
CA GLN A 15 18.19 14.95 -4.68
C GLN A 15 19.21 13.93 -5.21
N LYS A 16 18.73 13.07 -6.09
CA LYS A 16 19.58 12.13 -6.80
C LYS A 16 20.47 12.88 -7.81
N PRO A 17 21.80 12.83 -7.66
CA PRO A 17 22.71 13.62 -8.49
C PRO A 17 23.00 13.00 -9.87
N ARG A 18 22.48 11.79 -10.13
CA ARG A 18 22.82 10.97 -11.30
C ARG A 18 21.59 10.55 -12.10
N SER A 19 21.79 10.28 -13.38
CA SER A 19 20.74 9.80 -14.30
C SER A 19 20.47 8.30 -14.16
N VAL A 20 21.50 7.49 -13.89
CA VAL A 20 21.38 6.04 -13.69
C VAL A 20 20.54 5.73 -12.46
N THR A 21 19.79 4.63 -12.45
CA THR A 21 19.08 4.12 -11.26
C THR A 21 19.65 2.78 -10.83
N ILE A 22 19.99 2.65 -9.54
CA ILE A 22 20.58 1.45 -8.94
C ILE A 22 19.63 0.94 -7.87
N ASN A 23 19.25 -0.34 -7.94
CA ASN A 23 18.37 -0.99 -6.95
C ASN A 23 17.10 -0.18 -6.60
N PRO A 24 16.24 0.18 -7.58
CA PRO A 24 15.05 0.98 -7.29
C PRO A 24 14.08 0.24 -6.36
N PRO A 25 13.64 0.83 -5.23
CA PRO A 25 12.62 0.25 -4.36
C PRO A 25 11.19 0.58 -4.83
N LYS A 26 10.97 0.66 -6.14
CA LYS A 26 9.64 0.85 -6.77
C LYS A 26 9.39 -0.14 -7.90
N MET A 27 8.14 -0.24 -8.36
CA MET A 27 7.74 -1.01 -9.54
C MET A 27 6.90 -0.15 -10.49
N CYS A 28 6.53 -0.73 -11.64
CA CYS A 28 5.71 -0.07 -12.66
C CYS A 28 4.21 -0.11 -12.35
N GLN A 29 3.44 0.77 -12.99
CA GLN A 29 1.99 0.90 -12.77
C GLN A 29 1.17 -0.41 -12.88
N PRO A 30 1.40 -1.30 -13.88
CA PRO A 30 0.57 -2.50 -14.03
C PRO A 30 0.56 -3.39 -12.78
N MET A 31 1.65 -3.42 -12.01
CA MET A 31 1.70 -4.14 -10.73
C MET A 31 0.59 -3.66 -9.77
N GLY A 32 0.45 -2.34 -9.60
CA GLY A 32 -0.54 -1.80 -8.69
C GLY A 32 -1.97 -1.95 -9.19
N ALA A 33 -2.18 -1.82 -10.50
CA ALA A 33 -3.50 -2.06 -11.09
C ALA A 33 -3.96 -3.51 -10.92
N ILE A 34 -3.04 -4.47 -11.11
CA ILE A 34 -3.30 -5.88 -10.82
C ILE A 34 -3.72 -6.08 -9.37
N LEU A 35 -2.99 -5.50 -8.41
CA LEU A 35 -3.32 -5.59 -6.98
C LEU A 35 -4.68 -4.96 -6.65
N ALA A 36 -5.01 -3.81 -7.25
CA ALA A 36 -6.33 -3.17 -7.08
C ALA A 36 -7.47 -4.07 -7.61
N TYR A 37 -7.27 -4.69 -8.77
CA TYR A 37 -8.26 -5.59 -9.37
C TYR A 37 -8.39 -6.92 -8.62
N MET A 38 -7.32 -7.45 -8.06
CA MET A 38 -7.37 -8.62 -7.17
C MET A 38 -8.18 -8.37 -5.90
N GLY A 39 -8.36 -7.10 -5.50
CA GLY A 39 -9.22 -6.72 -4.39
C GLY A 39 -10.71 -6.65 -4.74
N VAL A 40 -11.12 -6.98 -5.97
CA VAL A 40 -12.53 -6.96 -6.40
C VAL A 40 -13.05 -8.39 -6.53
N HIS A 41 -14.25 -8.64 -5.99
CA HIS A 41 -14.88 -9.95 -6.01
C HIS A 41 -15.04 -10.48 -7.44
N GLY A 42 -14.63 -11.73 -7.66
CA GLY A 42 -14.76 -12.40 -8.96
C GLY A 42 -14.04 -11.69 -10.12
N CYS A 43 -13.06 -10.82 -9.84
CA CYS A 43 -12.38 -10.04 -10.85
C CYS A 43 -11.11 -10.74 -11.35
N VAL A 44 -10.94 -10.80 -12.68
CA VAL A 44 -9.72 -11.27 -13.33
C VAL A 44 -8.93 -10.06 -13.85
N PRO A 45 -7.74 -9.77 -13.30
CA PRO A 45 -6.81 -8.83 -13.90
C PRO A 45 -6.37 -9.31 -15.28
N LEU A 46 -6.53 -8.48 -16.31
CA LEU A 46 -6.12 -8.73 -17.68
C LEU A 46 -5.08 -7.69 -18.12
N VAL A 47 -3.85 -8.13 -18.33
CA VAL A 47 -2.78 -7.28 -18.84
C VAL A 47 -2.89 -7.20 -20.37
N HIS A 48 -3.26 -6.04 -20.90
CA HIS A 48 -3.23 -5.79 -22.32
C HIS A 48 -1.80 -5.41 -22.74
N GLY A 49 -1.10 -6.31 -23.41
CA GLY A 49 0.29 -6.12 -23.81
C GLY A 49 1.14 -7.38 -23.87
N SER A 50 2.44 -7.20 -23.65
CA SER A 50 3.43 -8.28 -23.65
C SER A 50 3.23 -9.25 -22.49
N GLN A 51 3.43 -10.55 -22.75
CA GLN A 51 3.27 -11.63 -21.77
C GLN A 51 4.15 -11.46 -20.53
N GLY A 52 5.38 -10.96 -20.69
CA GLY A 52 6.31 -10.76 -19.57
C GLY A 52 5.76 -9.82 -18.50
N CYS A 53 4.97 -8.82 -18.89
CA CYS A 53 4.34 -7.86 -17.98
C CYS A 53 3.20 -8.48 -17.15
N SER A 54 2.73 -9.69 -17.48
CA SER A 54 1.85 -10.48 -16.62
C SER A 54 2.64 -11.44 -15.72
N THR A 55 3.68 -12.08 -16.25
CA THR A 55 4.49 -13.08 -15.52
C THR A 55 5.27 -12.48 -14.35
N TYR A 56 5.96 -11.34 -14.54
CA TYR A 56 6.76 -10.76 -13.47
C TYR A 56 5.93 -10.25 -12.28
N PRO A 57 4.77 -9.59 -12.48
CA PRO A 57 3.90 -9.26 -11.37
C PRO A 57 3.37 -10.49 -10.63
N ARG A 58 2.90 -11.51 -11.36
CA ARG A 58 2.45 -12.78 -10.75
C ARG A 58 3.53 -13.38 -9.86
N TYR A 59 4.79 -13.38 -10.31
CA TYR A 59 5.91 -13.92 -9.52
C TYR A 59 6.15 -13.14 -8.22
N ASN A 60 6.10 -11.81 -8.26
CA ASN A 60 6.29 -10.97 -7.06
C ASN A 60 5.13 -11.15 -6.07
N ILE A 61 3.89 -11.18 -6.57
CA ILE A 61 2.69 -11.43 -5.76
C ILE A 61 2.79 -12.81 -5.10
N ALA A 62 3.08 -13.86 -5.87
CA ALA A 62 3.24 -15.22 -5.35
C ALA A 62 4.40 -15.34 -4.35
N ARG A 63 5.52 -14.65 -4.56
CA ARG A 63 6.63 -14.64 -3.60
C ARG A 63 6.30 -13.92 -2.30
N HIS A 64 5.46 -12.90 -2.36
CA HIS A 64 5.12 -12.11 -1.19
C HIS A 64 3.99 -12.77 -0.38
N PHE A 65 2.85 -13.02 -1.02
CA PHE A 65 1.65 -13.56 -0.38
C PHE A 65 1.65 -15.09 -0.28
N ARG A 66 2.55 -15.79 -0.99
CA ARG A 66 2.55 -17.27 -1.06
C ARG A 66 1.25 -17.85 -1.61
N GLU A 67 0.53 -17.06 -2.41
CA GLU A 67 -0.73 -17.41 -3.05
C GLU A 67 -0.60 -17.43 -4.58
N SER A 68 -1.48 -18.20 -5.22
CA SER A 68 -1.63 -18.16 -6.67
C SER A 68 -2.26 -16.83 -7.10
N ALA A 69 -1.60 -16.15 -8.03
CA ALA A 69 -2.08 -14.92 -8.64
C ALA A 69 -2.63 -15.22 -10.04
N GLU A 70 -3.95 -15.18 -10.21
CA GLU A 70 -4.57 -15.31 -11.53
C GLU A 70 -4.52 -13.97 -12.26
N VAL A 71 -3.71 -13.91 -13.31
CA VAL A 71 -3.55 -12.73 -14.17
C VAL A 71 -3.55 -13.20 -15.61
N ALA A 72 -4.52 -12.72 -16.38
CA ALA A 72 -4.63 -12.98 -17.81
C ALA A 72 -3.79 -11.98 -18.62
N VAL A 73 -3.51 -12.31 -19.88
CA VAL A 73 -2.74 -11.44 -20.77
C VAL A 73 -3.24 -11.55 -22.20
N SER A 74 -3.29 -10.41 -22.91
CA SER A 74 -3.69 -10.39 -24.32
C SER A 74 -2.60 -10.88 -25.27
N SER A 75 -1.36 -11.02 -24.81
CA SER A 75 -0.23 -11.57 -25.58
C SER A 75 0.00 -10.85 -26.91
N LEU A 76 0.34 -9.57 -26.84
CA LEU A 76 0.76 -8.81 -28.02
C LEU A 76 2.17 -9.25 -28.47
N ALA A 77 2.34 -9.44 -29.77
CA ALA A 77 3.61 -9.70 -30.45
C ALA A 77 3.97 -8.53 -31.38
N GLU A 78 4.99 -8.70 -32.22
CA GLU A 78 5.53 -7.63 -33.08
C GLU A 78 4.53 -7.14 -34.14
N ASP A 79 3.63 -8.01 -34.60
CA ASP A 79 2.56 -7.67 -35.54
C ASP A 79 1.59 -6.61 -34.99
N ALA A 80 1.37 -6.60 -33.67
CA ALA A 80 0.56 -5.59 -32.99
C ALA A 80 1.17 -4.18 -33.07
N ALA A 81 2.47 -4.05 -33.33
CA ALA A 81 3.08 -2.73 -33.56
C ALA A 81 2.61 -2.07 -34.87
N VAL A 82 2.18 -2.87 -35.85
CA VAL A 82 1.66 -2.38 -37.14
C VAL A 82 0.14 -2.21 -37.10
N TYR A 83 -0.57 -3.19 -36.53
CA TYR A 83 -2.03 -3.28 -36.64
C TYR A 83 -2.78 -2.92 -35.35
N GLY A 84 -2.07 -2.63 -34.26
CA GLY A 84 -2.66 -2.46 -32.92
C GLY A 84 -3.08 -3.77 -32.27
N GLY A 85 -3.42 -3.71 -30.98
CA GLY A 85 -3.76 -4.86 -30.15
C GLY A 85 -5.24 -5.24 -30.11
N ALA A 86 -6.08 -4.66 -30.97
CA ALA A 86 -7.54 -4.79 -30.89
C ALA A 86 -8.03 -6.25 -30.99
N ARG A 87 -7.48 -7.03 -31.92
CA ARG A 87 -7.80 -8.46 -32.08
C ARG A 87 -7.41 -9.24 -30.83
N ASN A 88 -6.18 -9.05 -30.35
CA ASN A 88 -5.64 -9.73 -29.19
C ASN A 88 -6.47 -9.48 -27.93
N LEU A 89 -6.85 -8.22 -27.67
CA LEU A 89 -7.65 -7.90 -26.49
C LEU A 89 -9.06 -8.51 -26.58
N THR A 90 -9.68 -8.44 -27.77
CA THR A 90 -11.02 -9.03 -28.00
C THR A 90 -11.01 -10.54 -27.77
N GLU A 91 -10.03 -11.24 -28.35
CA GLU A 91 -9.85 -12.68 -28.15
C GLU A 91 -9.54 -13.02 -26.68
N ALA A 92 -8.70 -12.22 -26.01
CA ALA A 92 -8.37 -12.44 -24.60
C ALA A 92 -9.58 -12.28 -23.68
N ILE A 93 -10.41 -11.25 -23.88
CA ILE A 93 -11.67 -11.06 -23.13
C ILE A 93 -12.58 -12.26 -23.33
N LYS A 94 -12.75 -12.73 -24.59
CA LYS A 94 -13.55 -13.91 -24.89
C LYS A 94 -13.03 -15.17 -24.18
N ASN A 95 -11.71 -15.37 -24.18
CA ASN A 95 -11.06 -16.53 -23.56
C ASN A 95 -11.16 -16.49 -22.02
N VAL A 96 -11.01 -15.32 -21.40
CA VAL A 96 -11.17 -15.14 -19.96
C VAL A 96 -12.62 -15.45 -19.56
N LYS A 97 -13.60 -14.90 -20.29
CA LYS A 97 -15.02 -15.19 -20.06
C LYS A 97 -15.33 -16.69 -20.16
N SER A 98 -14.87 -17.36 -21.22
CA SER A 98 -15.21 -18.76 -21.45
C SER A 98 -14.54 -19.73 -20.48
N ARG A 99 -13.35 -19.38 -19.96
CA ARG A 99 -12.57 -20.28 -19.08
C ARG A 99 -12.81 -20.05 -17.60
N LEU A 100 -13.00 -18.80 -17.19
CA LEU A 100 -13.03 -18.42 -15.77
C LEU A 100 -14.40 -17.94 -15.31
N ASN A 101 -15.31 -17.60 -16.23
CA ASN A 101 -16.64 -17.05 -15.95
C ASN A 101 -16.62 -15.97 -14.84
N PRO A 102 -15.81 -14.89 -14.97
CA PRO A 102 -15.65 -13.91 -13.91
C PRO A 102 -16.81 -12.91 -13.86
N ASP A 103 -17.02 -12.31 -12.69
CA ASP A 103 -17.95 -11.20 -12.50
C ASP A 103 -17.39 -9.90 -13.10
N ALA A 104 -16.06 -9.77 -13.10
CA ALA A 104 -15.35 -8.60 -13.60
C ALA A 104 -14.04 -8.92 -14.30
N ILE A 105 -13.64 -8.07 -15.24
CA ILE A 105 -12.33 -8.07 -15.88
C ILE A 105 -11.71 -6.68 -15.72
N GLY A 106 -10.67 -6.60 -14.91
CA GLY A 106 -9.88 -5.40 -14.73
C GLY A 106 -8.74 -5.35 -15.74
N ILE A 107 -8.84 -4.49 -16.76
CA ILE A 107 -7.83 -4.37 -17.80
C ILE A 107 -6.82 -3.30 -17.41
N CYS A 108 -5.53 -3.65 -17.43
CA CYS A 108 -4.43 -2.70 -17.31
C CYS A 108 -3.50 -2.82 -18.52
N THR A 109 -2.87 -1.71 -18.92
CA THR A 109 -2.02 -1.64 -20.11
C THR A 109 -0.55 -1.76 -19.78
N THR A 110 0.23 -2.32 -20.70
CA THR A 110 1.70 -2.29 -20.63
C THR A 110 2.26 -1.04 -21.29
N CYS A 111 3.56 -0.77 -21.10
CA CYS A 111 4.24 0.29 -21.84
C CYS A 111 4.12 0.12 -23.37
N MET A 112 4.08 -1.11 -23.88
CA MET A 112 3.96 -1.34 -25.32
C MET A 112 2.60 -0.91 -25.87
N SER A 113 1.51 -1.36 -25.24
CA SER A 113 0.13 -0.98 -25.65
C SER A 113 -0.12 0.52 -25.50
N GLU A 114 0.51 1.16 -24.51
CA GLU A 114 0.44 2.62 -24.33
C GLU A 114 1.22 3.35 -25.42
N THR A 115 2.42 2.88 -25.77
CA THR A 115 3.26 3.49 -26.82
C THR A 115 2.62 3.41 -28.21
N ILE A 116 2.00 2.28 -28.57
CA ILE A 116 1.30 2.15 -29.85
C ILE A 116 -0.05 2.88 -29.87
N GLY A 117 -0.55 3.30 -28.70
CA GLY A 117 -1.77 4.10 -28.58
C GLY A 117 -3.07 3.29 -28.69
N ASP A 118 -3.08 2.05 -28.20
CA ASP A 118 -4.30 1.23 -28.23
C ASP A 118 -5.41 1.86 -27.37
N ASP A 119 -6.57 2.14 -27.98
CA ASP A 119 -7.76 2.60 -27.26
C ASP A 119 -8.47 1.41 -26.58
N VAL A 120 -7.92 1.01 -25.44
CA VAL A 120 -8.42 -0.13 -24.65
C VAL A 120 -9.88 0.04 -24.24
N LYS A 121 -10.33 1.29 -24.00
CA LYS A 121 -11.72 1.58 -23.64
C LYS A 121 -12.65 1.24 -24.80
N LEU A 122 -12.33 1.72 -26.00
CA LEU A 122 -13.12 1.45 -27.19
C LEU A 122 -13.09 -0.02 -27.58
N ILE A 123 -11.91 -0.65 -27.56
CA ILE A 123 -11.73 -2.06 -27.93
C ILE A 123 -12.52 -2.96 -26.98
N SER A 124 -12.37 -2.76 -25.66
CA SER A 124 -13.07 -3.57 -24.66
C SER A 124 -14.59 -3.41 -24.74
N LYS A 125 -15.10 -2.20 -25.00
CA LYS A 125 -16.53 -1.97 -25.22
C LYS A 125 -17.06 -2.72 -26.45
N LYS A 126 -16.28 -2.79 -27.55
CA LYS A 126 -16.66 -3.54 -28.76
C LYS A 126 -16.57 -5.06 -28.58
N ALA A 127 -15.72 -5.52 -27.66
CA ALA A 127 -15.56 -6.94 -27.35
C ALA A 127 -16.72 -7.54 -26.54
N LEU A 128 -17.52 -6.70 -25.87
CA LEU A 128 -18.70 -7.12 -25.12
C LEU A 128 -19.92 -7.31 -26.02
N THR A 129 -20.66 -8.39 -25.79
CA THR A 129 -21.96 -8.63 -26.43
C THR A 129 -23.11 -8.06 -25.59
N PRO A 130 -24.19 -7.55 -26.21
CA PRO A 130 -25.39 -7.12 -25.47
C PRO A 130 -25.90 -8.26 -24.57
N GLY A 131 -26.06 -7.98 -23.28
CA GLY A 131 -26.48 -8.98 -22.28
C GLY A 131 -25.36 -9.63 -21.48
N ASP A 132 -24.09 -9.30 -21.76
CA ASP A 132 -22.97 -9.76 -20.93
C ASP A 132 -23.10 -9.28 -19.47
N ALA A 133 -23.07 -10.24 -18.54
CA ALA A 133 -23.11 -9.95 -17.10
C ALA A 133 -21.78 -9.38 -16.59
N VAL A 134 -20.65 -9.84 -17.15
CA VAL A 134 -19.29 -9.43 -16.77
C VAL A 134 -19.09 -7.93 -16.93
N LYS A 135 -18.48 -7.30 -15.93
CA LYS A 135 -18.10 -5.88 -15.98
C LYS A 135 -16.66 -5.72 -16.43
N ILE A 136 -16.36 -4.69 -17.20
CA ILE A 136 -14.99 -4.39 -17.66
C ILE A 136 -14.52 -3.05 -17.11
N PHE A 137 -13.31 -3.03 -16.57
CA PHE A 137 -12.66 -1.84 -16.02
C PHE A 137 -11.33 -1.58 -16.71
N PRO A 138 -11.29 -0.77 -17.77
CA PRO A 138 -10.06 -0.45 -18.49
C PRO A 138 -9.33 0.76 -17.87
N ALA A 139 -8.17 0.50 -17.26
CA ALA A 139 -7.27 1.52 -16.72
C ALA A 139 -5.99 1.64 -17.57
N SER A 140 -5.63 2.88 -17.90
CA SER A 140 -4.33 3.19 -18.52
C SER A 140 -3.24 3.21 -17.45
N THR A 141 -2.18 2.43 -17.69
CA THR A 141 -1.10 2.18 -16.74
C THR A 141 0.30 2.25 -17.38
N PRO A 142 0.69 3.39 -17.99
CA PRO A 142 2.00 3.52 -18.64
C PRO A 142 3.14 3.39 -17.62
N SER A 143 4.00 2.39 -17.81
CA SER A 143 5.10 2.08 -16.89
C SER A 143 6.15 3.18 -16.74
N TYR A 144 6.23 4.14 -17.68
CA TYR A 144 7.17 5.26 -17.67
C TYR A 144 6.64 6.51 -16.94
N VAL A 145 5.42 6.46 -16.39
CA VAL A 145 4.85 7.52 -15.54
C VAL A 145 4.63 6.96 -14.14
N GLY A 146 4.94 7.73 -13.10
CA GLY A 146 4.65 7.35 -11.72
C GLY A 146 5.29 6.02 -11.30
N THR A 147 4.57 5.25 -10.48
CA THR A 147 5.00 3.94 -9.94
C THR A 147 3.82 2.97 -9.81
N HIS A 148 4.02 1.80 -9.19
CA HIS A 148 2.95 0.88 -8.85
C HIS A 148 1.81 1.55 -8.07
N LEU A 149 2.08 2.54 -7.21
CA LEU A 149 1.04 3.29 -6.50
C LEU A 149 0.10 4.06 -7.44
N THR A 150 0.66 4.68 -8.50
CA THR A 150 -0.12 5.39 -9.52
C THR A 150 -1.02 4.42 -10.29
N GLY A 151 -0.53 3.23 -10.61
CA GLY A 151 -1.35 2.22 -11.29
C GLY A 151 -2.49 1.69 -10.43
N TYR A 152 -2.26 1.53 -9.12
CA TYR A 152 -3.31 1.18 -8.16
C TYR A 152 -4.39 2.27 -8.11
N ASP A 153 -3.98 3.53 -7.97
CA ASP A 153 -4.88 4.68 -7.94
C ASP A 153 -5.70 4.83 -9.23
N ASN A 154 -5.07 4.66 -10.40
CA ASN A 154 -5.75 4.69 -11.71
C ASN A 154 -6.80 3.58 -11.84
N ALA A 155 -6.48 2.36 -11.42
CA ALA A 155 -7.40 1.22 -11.45
C ALA A 155 -8.58 1.45 -10.49
N LEU A 156 -8.29 1.90 -9.27
CA LEU A 156 -9.31 2.19 -8.27
C LEU A 156 -10.25 3.32 -8.71
N ARG A 157 -9.69 4.38 -9.30
CA ARG A 157 -10.45 5.46 -9.91
C ARG A 157 -11.37 4.93 -11.00
N THR A 158 -10.85 4.09 -11.90
CA THR A 158 -11.63 3.49 -12.99
C THR A 158 -12.80 2.67 -12.46
N LEU A 159 -12.59 1.85 -11.42
CA LEU A 159 -13.65 1.07 -10.76
C LEU A 159 -14.80 1.97 -10.29
N VAL A 160 -14.46 3.00 -9.51
CA VAL A 160 -15.46 3.91 -8.93
C VAL A 160 -16.13 4.78 -10.01
N GLU A 161 -15.38 5.31 -10.97
CA GLU A 161 -15.93 6.10 -12.07
C GLU A 161 -16.95 5.33 -12.91
N THR A 162 -16.70 4.04 -13.11
CA THR A 162 -17.53 3.17 -13.94
C THR A 162 -18.77 2.69 -13.20
N MET A 163 -18.65 2.36 -11.91
CA MET A 163 -19.72 1.69 -11.16
C MET A 163 -20.53 2.58 -10.23
N ALA A 164 -19.94 3.64 -9.65
CA ALA A 164 -20.58 4.39 -8.58
C ALA A 164 -21.86 5.09 -9.06
N ILE A 165 -22.97 4.83 -8.36
CA ILE A 165 -24.31 5.35 -8.70
C ILE A 165 -24.92 5.98 -7.45
N LYS A 166 -25.43 7.20 -7.59
CA LYS A 166 -26.16 7.87 -6.51
C LYS A 166 -27.55 7.26 -6.36
N GLY A 167 -27.90 6.93 -5.12
CA GLY A 167 -29.18 6.38 -4.70
C GLY A 167 -29.48 6.75 -3.26
N VAL A 168 -29.98 5.78 -2.49
CA VAL A 168 -30.35 5.95 -1.08
C VAL A 168 -29.10 5.84 -0.21
N ALA A 169 -28.98 6.73 0.80
CA ALA A 169 -27.88 6.69 1.76
C ALA A 169 -27.78 5.32 2.46
N ASN A 170 -26.57 4.78 2.55
CA ASN A 170 -26.34 3.40 3.01
C ASN A 170 -25.82 3.30 4.46
N ASN A 171 -25.56 4.44 5.13
CA ASN A 171 -24.96 4.52 6.47
C ASN A 171 -23.63 3.75 6.61
N LYS A 172 -22.83 3.66 5.54
CA LYS A 172 -21.48 3.07 5.52
C LYS A 172 -20.40 4.15 5.38
N ILE A 173 -19.17 3.81 5.72
CA ILE A 173 -17.96 4.59 5.39
C ILE A 173 -17.15 3.84 4.33
N ASN A 174 -16.73 4.54 3.27
CA ASN A 174 -15.78 3.96 2.32
C ASN A 174 -14.36 4.01 2.90
N ILE A 175 -13.62 2.93 2.80
CA ILE A 175 -12.19 2.84 3.16
C ILE A 175 -11.39 2.55 1.89
N ILE A 176 -10.38 3.37 1.62
CA ILE A 176 -9.41 3.14 0.55
C ILE A 176 -8.05 2.85 1.19
N THR A 177 -7.51 1.67 0.92
CA THR A 177 -6.36 1.13 1.64
C THR A 177 -5.02 1.42 0.96
N GLY A 178 -4.97 1.52 -0.36
CA GLY A 178 -3.70 1.47 -1.09
C GLY A 178 -3.13 0.04 -1.11
N ILE A 179 -1.82 -0.07 -1.38
CA ILE A 179 -1.12 -1.35 -1.40
C ILE A 179 -0.61 -1.65 0.01
N ILE A 180 -1.39 -2.44 0.75
CA ILE A 180 -1.12 -2.87 2.13
C ILE A 180 -1.38 -4.37 2.25
N ASN A 181 -1.03 -4.99 3.39
CA ASN A 181 -1.14 -6.44 3.53
C ASN A 181 -2.55 -6.90 3.93
N PRO A 182 -2.94 -8.16 3.63
CA PRO A 182 -4.18 -8.77 4.12
C PRO A 182 -4.40 -8.60 5.63
N GLY A 183 -3.35 -8.81 6.44
CA GLY A 183 -3.41 -8.58 7.89
C GLY A 183 -3.82 -7.16 8.26
N ASP A 184 -3.31 -6.15 7.55
CA ASP A 184 -3.66 -4.74 7.76
C ASP A 184 -5.13 -4.47 7.48
N ILE A 185 -5.65 -4.98 6.36
CA ILE A 185 -7.07 -4.81 6.01
C ILE A 185 -7.98 -5.45 7.07
N ARG A 186 -7.62 -6.65 7.56
CA ARG A 186 -8.40 -7.34 8.60
C ARG A 186 -8.41 -6.58 9.92
N GLU A 187 -7.30 -5.95 10.29
CA GLU A 187 -7.26 -5.13 11.51
C GLU A 187 -8.11 -3.87 11.37
N ILE A 188 -8.07 -3.17 10.24
CA ILE A 188 -8.96 -2.01 10.02
C ILE A 188 -10.44 -2.44 10.04
N LYS A 189 -10.79 -3.59 9.43
CA LYS A 189 -12.13 -4.17 9.53
C LYS A 189 -12.51 -4.48 10.98
N ASN A 190 -11.59 -5.03 11.76
CA ASN A 190 -11.80 -5.34 13.17
C ASN A 190 -12.07 -4.07 14.00
N MET A 191 -11.28 -3.01 13.82
CA MET A 191 -11.51 -1.72 14.47
C MET A 191 -12.89 -1.14 14.14
N LEU A 192 -13.28 -1.14 12.85
CA LEU A 192 -14.59 -0.65 12.43
C LEU A 192 -15.74 -1.47 13.02
N ARG A 193 -15.55 -2.80 13.13
CA ARG A 193 -16.50 -3.70 13.80
C ARG A 193 -16.65 -3.35 15.29
N LEU A 194 -15.55 -3.13 16.01
CA LEU A 194 -15.58 -2.72 17.42
C LEU A 194 -16.30 -1.37 17.61
N MET A 195 -16.14 -0.45 16.65
CA MET A 195 -16.84 0.84 16.63
C MET A 195 -18.29 0.76 16.13
N ASN A 196 -18.79 -0.43 15.77
CA ASN A 196 -20.11 -0.65 15.17
C ASN A 196 -20.36 0.20 13.91
N VAL A 197 -19.34 0.37 13.08
CA VAL A 197 -19.39 1.13 11.83
C VAL A 197 -19.36 0.17 10.64
N LYS A 198 -20.39 0.25 9.80
CA LYS A 198 -20.41 -0.48 8.51
C LYS A 198 -19.51 0.23 7.52
N SER A 199 -18.84 -0.54 6.67
CA SER A 199 -17.89 0.01 5.72
C SER A 199 -17.90 -0.70 4.36
N ILE A 200 -17.40 0.00 3.36
CA ILE A 200 -17.07 -0.53 2.04
C ILE A 200 -15.57 -0.33 1.85
N PHE A 201 -14.82 -1.42 1.74
CA PHE A 201 -13.42 -1.35 1.34
C PHE A 201 -13.37 -1.29 -0.18
N LEU A 202 -12.83 -0.22 -0.77
CA LEU A 202 -12.70 -0.09 -2.21
C LEU A 202 -11.36 -0.71 -2.63
N SER A 203 -11.42 -1.95 -3.14
CA SER A 203 -10.32 -2.93 -3.28
C SER A 203 -9.89 -3.58 -1.96
N ASP A 204 -10.34 -4.82 -1.75
CA ASP A 204 -10.09 -5.62 -0.56
C ASP A 204 -9.38 -6.94 -0.87
N ILE A 205 -8.08 -7.01 -0.61
CA ILE A 205 -7.30 -8.23 -0.84
C ILE A 205 -7.20 -9.17 0.37
N SER A 206 -7.94 -8.89 1.46
CA SER A 206 -7.76 -9.61 2.72
C SER A 206 -8.01 -11.11 2.61
N ASP A 207 -8.97 -11.51 1.78
CA ASP A 207 -9.29 -12.93 1.55
C ASP A 207 -8.82 -13.39 0.18
N THR A 208 -8.75 -12.52 -0.83
CA THR A 208 -8.33 -12.92 -2.17
C THR A 208 -6.85 -13.25 -2.30
N LEU A 209 -6.00 -12.66 -1.43
CA LEU A 209 -4.56 -12.94 -1.36
C LEU A 209 -4.13 -13.57 -0.03
N ASP A 210 -5.07 -14.16 0.71
CA ASP A 210 -4.81 -15.03 1.87
C ASP A 210 -6.02 -15.95 2.14
N SER A 211 -6.53 -16.60 1.08
CA SER A 211 -7.74 -17.43 1.14
C SER A 211 -7.51 -18.69 1.98
N PRO A 212 -8.45 -19.05 2.88
CA PRO A 212 -8.37 -20.29 3.62
C PRO A 212 -8.60 -21.50 2.70
N ILE A 213 -8.09 -22.67 3.10
CA ILE A 213 -8.50 -23.96 2.56
C ILE A 213 -9.57 -24.50 3.50
N LEU A 214 -10.82 -24.57 3.03
CA LEU A 214 -11.93 -25.08 3.84
C LEU A 214 -11.97 -26.62 3.85
N PRO A 215 -12.52 -27.26 4.90
CA PRO A 215 -12.63 -28.72 4.98
C PRO A 215 -13.31 -29.33 3.76
N GLY A 216 -12.67 -30.33 3.14
CA GLY A 216 -13.19 -31.03 1.97
C GLY A 216 -13.10 -30.26 0.64
N GLY A 217 -12.49 -29.07 0.63
CA GLY A 217 -12.38 -28.22 -0.56
C GLY A 217 -10.98 -28.15 -1.17
N GLN A 218 -10.94 -27.71 -2.42
CA GLN A 218 -9.75 -27.14 -3.06
C GLN A 218 -9.89 -25.61 -3.04
N LYS A 219 -8.78 -24.86 -3.11
CA LYS A 219 -8.87 -23.42 -3.34
C LYS A 219 -9.56 -23.17 -4.69
N PRO A 220 -10.59 -22.30 -4.74
CA PRO A 220 -11.18 -21.93 -6.02
C PRO A 220 -10.16 -21.16 -6.86
N VAL A 221 -10.29 -21.23 -8.18
CA VAL A 221 -9.40 -20.52 -9.12
C VAL A 221 -9.49 -19.00 -8.89
N LEU A 222 -10.71 -18.52 -8.61
CA LEU A 222 -10.95 -17.17 -8.12
C LEU A 222 -11.34 -17.27 -6.65
N PRO A 223 -10.45 -16.86 -5.72
CA PRO A 223 -10.73 -16.82 -4.29
C PRO A 223 -12.03 -16.09 -3.95
N ASP A 224 -12.74 -16.60 -2.95
CA ASP A 224 -13.85 -15.89 -2.33
C ASP A 224 -13.36 -14.62 -1.63
N GLY A 225 -14.25 -13.64 -1.44
CA GLY A 225 -13.92 -12.33 -0.87
C GLY A 225 -13.73 -11.24 -1.92
N GLY A 226 -13.06 -10.14 -1.55
CA GLY A 226 -12.97 -8.95 -2.38
C GLY A 226 -14.20 -8.04 -2.32
N THR A 227 -14.05 -6.81 -2.79
CA THR A 227 -15.13 -5.84 -2.86
C THR A 227 -16.15 -6.25 -3.91
N SER A 228 -17.41 -6.39 -3.54
CA SER A 228 -18.46 -6.69 -4.52
C SER A 228 -18.67 -5.53 -5.50
N ILE A 229 -19.06 -5.84 -6.74
CA ILE A 229 -19.45 -4.82 -7.73
C ILE A 229 -20.61 -3.96 -7.21
N GLY A 230 -21.52 -4.55 -6.42
CA GLY A 230 -22.60 -3.84 -5.74
C GLY A 230 -22.11 -2.82 -4.73
N ASP A 231 -21.12 -3.16 -3.90
CA ASP A 231 -20.55 -2.21 -2.94
C ASP A 231 -19.76 -1.09 -3.62
N ILE A 232 -19.04 -1.38 -4.72
CA ILE A 232 -18.39 -0.32 -5.51
C ILE A 232 -19.45 0.64 -6.06
N ALA A 233 -20.58 0.12 -6.55
CA ALA A 233 -21.69 0.93 -7.05
C ALA A 233 -22.33 1.78 -5.94
N ASP A 234 -22.49 1.21 -4.74
CA ASP A 234 -23.08 1.83 -3.56
C ASP A 234 -22.16 2.85 -2.87
N SER A 235 -20.88 2.93 -3.26
CA SER A 235 -19.89 3.82 -2.64
C SER A 235 -20.26 5.32 -2.71
N ALA A 236 -21.08 5.74 -3.68
CA ALA A 236 -21.58 7.11 -3.80
C ALA A 236 -22.63 7.49 -2.71
N ASN A 237 -23.11 6.52 -1.95
CA ASN A 237 -24.16 6.66 -0.94
C ASN A 237 -23.65 6.62 0.50
N SER A 238 -22.34 6.49 0.67
CA SER A 238 -21.64 6.44 1.95
C SER A 238 -21.61 7.79 2.66
N LEU A 239 -21.52 7.76 3.99
CA LEU A 239 -21.41 8.93 4.87
C LEU A 239 -20.13 9.74 4.61
N GLY A 240 -19.09 9.05 4.16
CA GLY A 240 -17.81 9.64 3.80
C GLY A 240 -16.85 8.58 3.27
N THR A 241 -15.69 9.04 2.82
CA THR A 241 -14.58 8.20 2.34
C THR A 241 -13.30 8.56 3.10
N ILE A 242 -12.64 7.56 3.68
CA ILE A 242 -11.31 7.73 4.26
C ILE A 242 -10.31 6.95 3.42
N ALA A 243 -9.34 7.64 2.84
CA ALA A 243 -8.16 7.03 2.24
C ALA A 243 -7.04 6.99 3.29
N ILE A 244 -6.71 5.79 3.75
CA ILE A 244 -5.61 5.55 4.71
C ILE A 244 -4.24 5.49 4.03
N CYS A 245 -4.19 5.53 2.70
CA CYS A 245 -2.99 5.86 1.93
C CYS A 245 -3.34 6.94 0.91
N ARG A 246 -2.73 8.13 1.05
CA ARG A 246 -3.04 9.31 0.22
C ARG A 246 -2.69 9.07 -1.25
N THR A 247 -1.72 8.20 -1.53
CA THR A 247 -1.34 7.82 -2.89
C THR A 247 -2.45 7.12 -3.69
N ALA A 248 -3.50 6.61 -3.03
CA ALA A 248 -4.69 6.02 -3.67
C ALA A 248 -5.94 6.93 -3.60
N GLY A 249 -5.75 8.24 -3.36
CA GLY A 249 -6.83 9.17 -3.02
C GLY A 249 -7.70 9.67 -4.18
N SER A 250 -7.40 9.33 -5.45
CA SER A 250 -8.12 9.92 -6.59
C SER A 250 -9.58 9.45 -6.67
N ALA A 251 -9.87 8.22 -6.25
CA ALA A 251 -11.24 7.70 -6.15
C ALA A 251 -12.05 8.43 -5.06
N ALA A 252 -11.45 8.71 -3.90
CA ALA A 252 -12.10 9.54 -2.87
C ALA A 252 -12.41 10.95 -3.40
N THR A 253 -11.46 11.54 -4.12
CA THR A 253 -11.63 12.85 -4.76
C THR A 253 -12.75 12.83 -5.80
N TYR A 254 -12.94 11.72 -6.52
CA TYR A 254 -14.08 11.55 -7.42
C TYR A 254 -15.41 11.61 -6.68
N LEU A 255 -15.53 10.79 -5.63
CA LEU A 255 -16.77 10.62 -4.88
C LEU A 255 -17.17 11.94 -4.24
N LYS A 256 -16.19 12.71 -3.76
CA LYS A 256 -16.39 14.08 -3.28
C LYS A 256 -16.90 15.00 -4.38
N ASN A 257 -16.21 15.10 -5.51
CA ASN A 257 -16.53 16.10 -6.54
C ASN A 257 -17.82 15.78 -7.30
N LYS A 258 -18.11 14.49 -7.56
CA LYS A 258 -19.28 14.08 -8.35
C LYS A 258 -20.51 13.80 -7.50
N PHE A 259 -20.34 13.24 -6.31
CA PHE A 259 -21.46 12.74 -5.49
C PHE A 259 -21.59 13.41 -4.12
N ASN A 260 -20.75 14.42 -3.84
CA ASN A 260 -20.69 15.16 -2.58
C ASN A 260 -20.43 14.26 -1.35
N VAL A 261 -19.73 13.14 -1.54
CA VAL A 261 -19.31 12.28 -0.42
C VAL A 261 -18.08 12.91 0.26
N PRO A 262 -18.16 13.31 1.54
CA PRO A 262 -17.00 13.87 2.25
C PRO A 262 -15.79 12.94 2.17
N SER A 263 -14.60 13.50 1.97
CA SER A 263 -13.37 12.70 1.87
C SER A 263 -12.27 13.18 2.81
N VAL A 264 -11.58 12.24 3.43
CA VAL A 264 -10.41 12.46 4.29
C VAL A 264 -9.24 11.63 3.73
N LEU A 265 -8.10 12.27 3.52
CA LEU A 265 -6.88 11.63 2.99
C LEU A 265 -5.76 11.81 4.01
N GLU A 266 -5.32 10.73 4.61
CA GLU A 266 -4.34 10.75 5.71
C GLU A 266 -3.26 9.67 5.53
N PRO A 267 -2.14 9.75 6.27
CA PRO A 267 -1.18 8.66 6.32
C PRO A 267 -1.81 7.39 6.90
N ALA A 268 -1.12 6.26 6.75
CA ALA A 268 -1.57 5.00 7.31
C ALA A 268 -1.72 5.09 8.84
N PRO A 269 -2.77 4.47 9.43
CA PRO A 269 -2.98 4.45 10.88
C PRO A 269 -1.96 3.50 11.55
N ILE A 270 -0.73 3.97 11.68
CA ILE A 270 0.38 3.29 12.34
C ILE A 270 0.90 4.20 13.44
N GLY A 271 1.14 3.64 14.63
CA GLY A 271 1.49 4.37 15.84
C GLY A 271 0.26 4.95 16.55
N VAL A 272 0.52 5.78 17.54
CA VAL A 272 -0.52 6.34 18.42
C VAL A 272 -1.29 7.43 17.68
N ILE A 273 -0.60 8.47 17.19
CA ILE A 273 -1.28 9.69 16.71
C ILE A 273 -2.02 9.44 15.39
N ASN A 274 -1.43 8.68 14.47
CA ASN A 274 -2.11 8.39 13.19
C ASN A 274 -3.33 7.49 13.41
N THR A 275 -3.27 6.55 14.34
CA THR A 275 -4.42 5.71 14.68
C THR A 275 -5.49 6.52 15.42
N ASP A 276 -5.11 7.38 16.37
CA ASP A 276 -6.02 8.31 17.04
C ASP A 276 -6.78 9.18 16.03
N ARG A 277 -6.08 9.71 15.01
CA ARG A 277 -6.69 10.49 13.92
C ARG A 277 -7.67 9.66 13.10
N PHE A 278 -7.32 8.43 12.73
CA PHE A 278 -8.22 7.54 12.01
C PHE A 278 -9.51 7.28 12.80
N VAL A 279 -9.40 6.93 14.09
CA VAL A 279 -10.55 6.73 14.98
C VAL A 279 -11.41 7.99 15.09
N HIS A 280 -10.80 9.16 15.28
CA HIS A 280 -11.53 10.43 15.35
C HIS A 280 -12.26 10.75 14.04
N ASN A 281 -11.66 10.48 12.89
CA ASN A 281 -12.29 10.69 11.59
C ASN A 281 -13.47 9.75 11.36
N ILE A 282 -13.38 8.50 11.83
CA ILE A 282 -14.52 7.58 11.84
C ILE A 282 -15.65 8.12 12.71
N CYS A 283 -15.37 8.55 13.96
CA CYS A 283 -16.37 9.17 14.83
C CYS A 283 -17.01 10.41 14.20
N LYS A 284 -16.20 11.28 13.58
CA LYS A 284 -16.68 12.51 12.93
C LYS A 284 -17.63 12.24 11.78
N LEU A 285 -17.37 11.21 10.97
CA LEU A 285 -18.19 10.87 9.79
C LEU A 285 -19.43 10.05 10.15
N SER A 286 -19.34 9.18 11.15
CA SER A 286 -20.43 8.24 11.52
C SER A 286 -21.29 8.71 12.69
N GLY A 287 -20.80 9.64 13.51
CA GLY A 287 -21.47 10.10 14.73
C GLY A 287 -21.37 9.12 15.92
N VAL A 288 -20.59 8.04 15.80
CA VAL A 288 -20.40 7.08 16.91
C VAL A 288 -19.38 7.60 17.93
N SER A 289 -19.52 7.17 19.18
CA SER A 289 -18.51 7.38 20.22
C SER A 289 -17.39 6.33 20.14
N ILE A 290 -16.21 6.66 20.66
CA ILE A 290 -15.11 5.70 20.77
C ILE A 290 -15.49 4.64 21.82
N PRO A 291 -15.53 3.35 21.48
CA PRO A 291 -15.87 2.28 22.41
C PRO A 291 -14.71 1.95 23.35
N ASP A 292 -15.01 1.40 24.53
CA ASP A 292 -14.02 1.03 25.54
C ASP A 292 -12.94 0.07 25.03
N ASP A 293 -13.27 -0.82 24.09
CA ASP A 293 -12.31 -1.77 23.53
C ASP A 293 -11.20 -1.06 22.74
N ILE A 294 -11.55 -0.01 21.99
CA ILE A 294 -10.57 0.82 21.26
C ILE A 294 -9.70 1.61 22.24
N ILE A 295 -10.29 2.10 23.34
CA ILE A 295 -9.54 2.79 24.41
C ILE A 295 -8.55 1.83 25.07
N LYS A 296 -8.95 0.58 25.33
CA LYS A 296 -8.07 -0.46 25.88
C LYS A 296 -6.96 -0.86 24.91
N GLU A 297 -7.24 -1.02 23.62
CA GLU A 297 -6.23 -1.28 22.60
C GLU A 297 -5.19 -0.16 22.52
N ARG A 298 -5.64 1.10 22.53
CA ARG A 298 -4.75 2.25 22.65
C ARG A 298 -3.91 2.20 23.92
N GLY A 299 -4.52 1.90 25.06
CA GLY A 299 -3.83 1.77 26.35
C GLY A 299 -2.74 0.70 26.33
N ARG A 300 -3.00 -0.45 25.71
CA ARG A 300 -2.00 -1.52 25.53
C ARG A 300 -0.82 -1.08 24.68
N LEU A 301 -1.04 -0.32 23.60
CA LEU A 301 0.07 0.22 22.83
C LEU A 301 0.96 1.15 23.67
N ILE A 302 0.35 2.04 24.47
CA ILE A 302 1.10 2.93 25.36
C ILE A 302 1.89 2.13 26.40
N ASP A 303 1.27 1.12 27.00
CA ASP A 303 1.90 0.20 27.96
C ASP A 303 3.11 -0.52 27.33
N SER A 304 2.94 -1.11 26.14
CA SER A 304 4.03 -1.75 25.40
C SER A 304 5.16 -0.78 25.04
N MET A 305 4.84 0.48 24.70
CA MET A 305 5.86 1.51 24.47
C MET A 305 6.65 1.83 25.74
N VAL A 306 6.01 1.85 26.91
CA VAL A 306 6.69 2.00 28.20
C VAL A 306 7.55 0.78 28.50
N ASP A 307 7.07 -0.43 28.25
CA ASP A 307 7.82 -1.67 28.53
C ASP A 307 9.13 -1.77 27.76
N VAL A 308 9.19 -1.25 26.53
CA VAL A 308 10.38 -1.38 25.68
C VAL A 308 11.21 -0.10 25.56
N HIS A 309 10.82 0.99 26.24
CA HIS A 309 11.40 2.31 26.01
C HIS A 309 12.92 2.34 26.19
N HIS A 310 13.47 1.63 27.18
CA HIS A 310 14.91 1.57 27.47
C HIS A 310 15.72 0.86 26.37
N TYR A 311 15.08 -0.02 25.59
CA TYR A 311 15.71 -0.64 24.41
C TYR A 311 15.71 0.28 23.18
N MET A 312 14.65 1.09 23.05
CA MET A 312 14.33 1.86 21.84
C MET A 312 14.85 3.30 21.90
N TYR A 313 14.92 3.90 23.08
CA TYR A 313 15.23 5.31 23.26
C TYR A 313 16.55 5.71 22.61
N GLY A 314 16.50 6.75 21.77
CA GLY A 314 17.65 7.32 21.08
C GLY A 314 18.23 6.46 19.95
N ARG A 315 17.71 5.25 19.70
CA ARG A 315 18.23 4.36 18.65
C ARG A 315 18.06 5.01 17.28
N LYS A 316 19.11 4.96 16.47
CA LYS A 316 19.08 5.50 15.10
C LYS A 316 18.33 4.56 14.16
N VAL A 317 17.39 5.10 13.39
CA VAL A 317 16.54 4.29 12.51
C VAL A 317 16.52 4.85 11.10
N ALA A 318 16.78 4.00 10.11
CA ALA A 318 16.64 4.34 8.70
C ALA A 318 15.45 3.60 8.08
N ILE A 319 14.58 4.31 7.37
CA ILE A 319 13.28 3.81 6.93
C ILE A 319 13.15 4.06 5.42
N PHE A 320 12.78 3.03 4.66
CA PHE A 320 12.47 3.20 3.24
C PHE A 320 11.24 2.39 2.81
N GLY A 321 10.54 2.84 1.77
CA GLY A 321 9.35 2.17 1.24
C GLY A 321 8.42 3.10 0.49
N ASP A 322 7.13 2.75 0.47
CA ASP A 322 6.09 3.59 -0.10
C ASP A 322 5.75 4.77 0.86
N PRO A 323 5.47 5.96 0.32
CA PRO A 323 5.52 7.21 1.09
C PRO A 323 4.52 7.26 2.25
N ASP A 324 3.30 6.74 2.08
CA ASP A 324 2.29 6.74 3.15
C ASP A 324 2.70 5.87 4.35
N LEU A 325 3.33 4.72 4.10
CA LEU A 325 3.84 3.82 5.14
C LEU A 325 5.10 4.38 5.79
N VAL A 326 6.03 4.94 5.00
CA VAL A 326 7.25 5.55 5.52
C VAL A 326 6.93 6.75 6.40
N SER A 327 6.04 7.66 5.97
CA SER A 327 5.60 8.80 6.79
C SER A 327 5.00 8.34 8.12
N ALA A 328 4.17 7.30 8.10
CA ALA A 328 3.52 6.79 9.30
C ALA A 328 4.51 6.11 10.26
N ILE A 329 5.44 5.31 9.74
CA ILE A 329 6.46 4.62 10.55
C ILE A 329 7.49 5.58 11.10
N VAL A 330 7.91 6.61 10.35
CA VAL A 330 8.82 7.66 10.87
C VAL A 330 8.21 8.33 12.10
N ARG A 331 6.93 8.69 12.03
CA ARG A 331 6.21 9.23 13.19
C ARG A 331 6.17 8.23 14.34
N PHE A 332 5.82 6.97 14.09
CA PHE A 332 5.75 5.97 15.14
C PHE A 332 7.10 5.71 15.83
N CYS A 333 8.20 5.67 15.08
CA CYS A 333 9.55 5.58 15.64
C CYS A 333 9.87 6.78 16.55
N ALA A 334 9.49 8.00 16.14
CA ALA A 334 9.66 9.20 16.96
C ALA A 334 8.78 9.19 18.22
N GLU A 335 7.52 8.73 18.11
CA GLU A 335 6.62 8.51 19.25
C GLU A 335 7.20 7.51 20.26
N ALA A 336 7.88 6.46 19.78
CA ALA A 336 8.57 5.46 20.60
C ALA A 336 9.93 5.92 21.16
N GLY A 337 10.30 7.20 20.99
CA GLY A 337 11.53 7.79 21.50
C GLY A 337 12.79 7.41 20.71
N MET A 338 12.66 6.80 19.53
CA MET A 338 13.78 6.52 18.63
C MET A 338 14.18 7.80 17.86
N ASN A 339 15.31 7.76 17.17
CA ASN A 339 15.79 8.84 16.31
C ASN A 339 15.79 8.40 14.84
N PRO A 340 14.72 8.72 14.06
CA PRO A 340 14.72 8.46 12.63
C PRO A 340 15.78 9.34 11.94
N THR A 341 16.82 8.73 11.38
CA THR A 341 17.93 9.43 10.73
C THR A 341 17.71 9.61 9.24
N VAL A 342 17.05 8.66 8.59
CA VAL A 342 16.82 8.67 7.13
C VAL A 342 15.39 8.18 6.83
N ALA A 343 14.66 8.92 6.00
CA ALA A 343 13.37 8.53 5.46
C ALA A 343 13.40 8.59 3.92
N MET A 344 13.17 7.46 3.26
CA MET A 344 13.32 7.33 1.81
C MET A 344 12.08 6.76 1.12
N THR A 345 11.71 7.36 0.00
CA THR A 345 10.72 6.83 -0.95
C THR A 345 11.22 6.96 -2.38
N ALA A 346 11.00 5.93 -3.20
CA ALA A 346 11.22 6.01 -4.65
C ALA A 346 10.04 6.63 -5.41
N THR A 347 8.87 6.74 -4.76
CA THR A 347 7.67 7.38 -5.31
C THR A 347 7.57 8.80 -4.77
N LYS A 348 7.57 9.80 -5.67
CA LYS A 348 7.34 11.19 -5.28
C LYS A 348 5.88 11.41 -4.90
N HIS A 349 5.63 12.08 -3.79
CA HIS A 349 4.31 12.47 -3.34
C HIS A 349 4.38 13.78 -2.54
N LYS A 350 3.54 14.75 -2.90
CA LYS A 350 3.57 16.11 -2.37
C LYS A 350 3.52 16.22 -0.83
N ASP A 351 2.93 15.23 -0.16
CA ASP A 351 2.75 15.23 1.30
C ASP A 351 3.90 14.53 2.05
N PHE A 352 4.78 13.80 1.36
CA PHE A 352 5.85 13.03 2.00
C PHE A 352 6.83 13.92 2.77
N ALA A 353 7.51 14.84 2.09
CA ALA A 353 8.47 15.73 2.75
C ALA A 353 7.82 16.62 3.85
N PRO A 354 6.61 17.19 3.66
CA PRO A 354 5.89 17.88 4.72
C PRO A 354 5.61 17.02 5.96
N ASP A 355 5.19 15.76 5.79
CA ASP A 355 4.93 14.85 6.91
C ASP A 355 6.21 14.63 7.74
N ILE A 356 7.35 14.35 7.09
CA ILE A 356 8.62 14.13 7.79
C ILE A 356 9.09 15.41 8.50
N ARG A 357 8.95 16.58 7.87
CA ARG A 357 9.29 17.88 8.50
C ARG A 357 8.42 18.18 9.73
N ALA A 358 7.15 17.79 9.70
CA ALA A 358 6.27 17.92 10.86
C ALA A 358 6.76 17.05 12.02
N VAL A 359 7.18 15.80 11.76
CA VAL A 359 7.79 14.93 12.78
C VAL A 359 9.10 15.54 13.31
N ASN A 360 9.99 16.02 12.45
CA ASN A 360 11.23 16.69 12.85
C ASN A 360 10.97 17.88 13.79
N THR A 361 9.94 18.67 13.51
CA THR A 361 9.59 19.83 14.32
C THR A 361 9.00 19.42 15.67
N GLU A 362 8.08 18.45 15.68
CA GLU A 362 7.35 18.00 16.88
C GLU A 362 8.26 17.24 17.85
N TYR A 363 9.09 16.33 17.34
CA TYR A 363 9.95 15.44 18.15
C TYR A 363 11.41 15.90 18.20
N LYS A 364 11.75 17.03 17.57
CA LYS A 364 13.12 17.58 17.48
C LYS A 364 14.12 16.58 16.89
N THR A 365 13.68 15.83 15.88
CA THR A 365 14.53 14.90 15.10
C THR A 365 15.12 15.62 13.88
N ASP A 366 16.19 15.05 13.33
CA ASP A 366 16.86 15.56 12.12
C ASP A 366 16.89 14.52 11.00
N THR A 367 15.69 14.04 10.64
CA THR A 367 15.53 13.01 9.61
C THR A 367 15.86 13.55 8.23
N GLN A 368 16.81 12.93 7.54
CA GLN A 368 17.14 13.22 6.14
C GLN A 368 16.04 12.69 5.21
N ILE A 369 15.57 13.53 4.29
CA ILE A 369 14.42 13.24 3.43
C ILE A 369 14.91 12.90 2.02
N LEU A 370 14.70 11.65 1.59
CA LEU A 370 15.08 11.17 0.26
C LEU A 370 13.81 10.87 -0.53
N GLU A 371 13.50 11.71 -1.51
CA GLU A 371 12.27 11.58 -2.30
C GLU A 371 12.56 11.38 -3.78
N GLY A 372 12.03 10.30 -4.35
CA GLY A 372 12.27 9.92 -5.74
C GLY A 372 13.70 9.44 -6.01
N THR A 373 14.38 8.94 -4.98
CA THR A 373 15.74 8.37 -5.07
C THR A 373 15.68 6.85 -5.19
N ASP A 374 16.82 6.17 -5.07
CA ASP A 374 16.88 4.70 -4.99
C ASP A 374 17.72 4.20 -3.80
N LEU A 375 17.90 2.88 -3.70
CA LEU A 375 18.56 2.29 -2.53
C LEU A 375 20.06 2.59 -2.46
N TYR A 376 20.69 3.01 -3.57
CA TYR A 376 22.09 3.44 -3.53
C TYR A 376 22.22 4.77 -2.78
N GLU A 377 21.40 5.77 -3.12
CA GLU A 377 21.41 7.03 -2.36
C GLU A 377 20.99 6.82 -0.90
N PHE A 378 20.02 5.93 -0.67
CA PHE A 378 19.65 5.55 0.70
C PHE A 378 20.85 5.02 1.47
N HIS A 379 21.60 4.08 0.90
CA HIS A 379 22.76 3.48 1.54
C HIS A 379 23.86 4.52 1.83
N GLU A 380 24.17 5.39 0.88
CA GLU A 380 25.17 6.45 1.08
C GLU A 380 24.79 7.42 2.20
N VAL A 381 23.50 7.77 2.32
CA VAL A 381 23.04 8.63 3.41
C VAL A 381 23.05 7.88 4.75
N VAL A 382 22.70 6.59 4.77
CA VAL A 382 22.80 5.74 5.97
C VAL A 382 24.24 5.66 6.47
N LYS A 383 25.24 5.46 5.60
CA LYS A 383 26.66 5.47 6.00
C LYS A 383 27.08 6.75 6.70
N ASN A 384 26.58 7.90 6.23
CA ASN A 384 26.97 9.21 6.74
C ASN A 384 26.24 9.60 8.04
N HIS A 385 25.01 9.14 8.26
CA HIS A 385 24.19 9.53 9.42
C HIS A 385 24.07 8.43 10.48
N GLY A 386 24.37 7.19 10.09
CA GLY A 386 24.25 5.98 10.89
C GLY A 386 22.82 5.46 11.02
N ALA A 387 22.71 4.15 11.18
CA ALA A 387 21.50 3.45 11.60
C ALA A 387 21.88 2.34 12.58
N GLU A 388 20.97 1.99 13.48
CA GLU A 388 21.05 0.81 14.35
C GLU A 388 19.90 -0.17 14.06
N LEU A 389 18.94 0.26 13.24
CA LEU A 389 17.82 -0.53 12.74
C LEU A 389 17.43 0.02 11.37
N ILE A 390 17.20 -0.87 10.41
CA ILE A 390 16.59 -0.52 9.13
C ILE A 390 15.17 -1.07 9.09
N LEU A 391 14.21 -0.26 8.66
CA LEU A 391 12.87 -0.71 8.30
C LEU A 391 12.66 -0.55 6.79
N GLY A 392 12.17 -1.60 6.15
CA GLY A 392 11.77 -1.55 4.74
C GLY A 392 11.42 -2.92 4.20
N ASN A 393 11.40 -3.08 2.88
CA ASN A 393 11.08 -4.36 2.26
C ASN A 393 12.35 -5.23 2.02
N SER A 394 12.20 -6.41 1.40
CA SER A 394 13.33 -7.35 1.19
C SER A 394 14.49 -6.77 0.38
N LYS A 395 14.28 -5.70 -0.39
CA LYS A 395 15.36 -5.06 -1.18
C LYS A 395 16.41 -4.36 -0.31
N GLY A 396 16.08 -4.06 0.95
CA GLY A 396 17.01 -3.45 1.90
C GLY A 396 17.99 -4.44 2.54
N LYS A 397 17.94 -5.73 2.19
CA LYS A 397 18.77 -6.77 2.81
C LYS A 397 20.25 -6.47 2.63
N ASP A 398 20.68 -6.14 1.42
CA ASP A 398 22.08 -5.88 1.11
C ASP A 398 22.60 -4.66 1.91
N VAL A 399 21.80 -3.58 1.97
CA VAL A 399 22.14 -2.39 2.78
C VAL A 399 22.26 -2.74 4.26
N ALA A 400 21.34 -3.55 4.80
CA ALA A 400 21.39 -3.94 6.21
C ALA A 400 22.59 -4.84 6.54
N ASP A 401 22.99 -5.71 5.61
CA ASP A 401 24.17 -6.57 5.76
C ASP A 401 25.46 -5.75 5.72
N ASP A 402 25.57 -4.83 4.76
CA ASP A 402 26.75 -3.97 4.59
C ASP A 402 26.97 -3.05 5.80
N GLU A 403 25.89 -2.52 6.38
CA GLU A 403 25.94 -1.68 7.58
C GLU A 403 26.00 -2.49 8.88
N GLY A 404 25.84 -3.82 8.82
CA GLY A 404 25.85 -4.68 9.99
C GLY A 404 24.74 -4.36 10.99
N VAL A 405 23.50 -4.15 10.51
CA VAL A 405 22.34 -3.77 11.32
C VAL A 405 21.13 -4.67 11.04
N PRO A 406 20.20 -4.85 12.00
CA PRO A 406 18.98 -5.61 11.75
C PRO A 406 18.05 -4.91 10.75
N LEU A 407 17.32 -5.73 9.97
CA LEU A 407 16.26 -5.29 9.05
C LEU A 407 14.90 -5.82 9.49
N VAL A 408 13.99 -4.92 9.88
CA VAL A 408 12.57 -5.22 10.09
C VAL A 408 11.80 -5.01 8.80
N ARG A 409 11.06 -6.05 8.39
CA ARG A 409 10.40 -6.08 7.09
C ARG A 409 8.98 -5.55 7.16
N PHE A 410 8.68 -4.54 6.35
CA PHE A 410 7.32 -4.04 6.15
C PHE A 410 7.05 -3.69 4.68
N GLY A 411 5.77 -3.49 4.35
CA GLY A 411 5.34 -3.10 3.02
C GLY A 411 5.53 -4.19 1.98
N PHE A 412 5.77 -3.78 0.72
CA PHE A 412 5.80 -4.67 -0.43
C PHE A 412 7.03 -4.40 -1.33
N PRO A 413 7.67 -5.43 -1.92
CA PRO A 413 7.49 -6.86 -1.67
C PRO A 413 8.42 -7.37 -0.56
N VAL A 414 7.90 -8.25 0.27
CA VAL A 414 8.70 -9.07 1.20
C VAL A 414 8.72 -10.52 0.72
N TYR A 415 9.86 -10.99 0.21
CA TYR A 415 10.00 -12.32 -0.40
C TYR A 415 11.01 -13.24 0.30
N ASP A 416 11.83 -12.71 1.19
CA ASP A 416 12.86 -13.44 1.96
C ASP A 416 12.44 -13.73 3.42
N ARG A 417 11.16 -13.49 3.74
CA ARG A 417 10.47 -13.99 4.94
C ARG A 417 9.11 -14.56 4.54
N VAL A 418 8.51 -15.32 5.44
CA VAL A 418 7.20 -15.93 5.26
C VAL A 418 6.26 -15.35 6.30
N GLY A 419 5.02 -15.02 5.89
CA GLY A 419 3.95 -14.62 6.81
C GLY A 419 3.85 -13.13 7.14
N VAL A 420 4.77 -12.28 6.66
CA VAL A 420 4.70 -10.82 6.91
C VAL A 420 3.37 -10.22 6.46
N TYR A 421 2.79 -10.74 5.39
CA TYR A 421 1.50 -10.30 4.85
C TYR A 421 0.27 -10.68 5.70
N ARG A 422 0.43 -11.59 6.68
CA ARG A 422 -0.67 -12.09 7.53
C ARG A 422 -0.90 -11.24 8.76
N TYR A 423 0.15 -10.59 9.25
CA TYR A 423 0.12 -9.76 10.45
C TYR A 423 -0.07 -8.30 10.07
N SER A 424 -0.76 -7.57 10.94
CA SER A 424 -0.96 -6.14 10.76
C SER A 424 0.18 -5.34 11.38
N ILE A 425 0.51 -4.22 10.74
CA ILE A 425 1.27 -3.11 11.33
C ILE A 425 0.39 -1.86 11.55
N MET A 426 -0.91 -1.96 11.26
CA MET A 426 -1.88 -0.88 11.37
C MET A 426 -2.72 -1.00 12.64
N GLY A 427 -3.40 0.10 13.02
CA GLY A 427 -4.14 0.18 14.25
C GLY A 427 -3.24 0.10 15.48
N TYR A 428 -3.84 0.12 16.67
CA TYR A 428 -3.08 0.02 17.90
C TYR A 428 -2.44 -1.37 18.04
N SER A 429 -3.20 -2.44 17.75
CA SER A 429 -2.72 -3.82 17.86
C SER A 429 -1.60 -4.15 16.88
N GLY A 430 -1.71 -3.69 15.63
CA GLY A 430 -0.62 -3.86 14.65
C GLY A 430 0.60 -3.02 14.99
N SER A 431 0.42 -1.85 15.62
CA SER A 431 1.53 -1.04 16.11
C SER A 431 2.28 -1.72 17.25
N VAL A 432 1.59 -2.44 18.15
CA VAL A 432 2.23 -3.30 19.17
C VAL A 432 3.07 -4.38 18.48
N TYR A 433 2.52 -5.07 17.49
CA TYR A 433 3.27 -6.07 16.74
C TYR A 433 4.52 -5.49 16.07
N LEU A 434 4.41 -4.33 15.41
CA LEU A 434 5.55 -3.66 14.79
C LEU A 434 6.60 -3.26 15.83
N LEU A 435 6.18 -2.73 16.98
CA LEU A 435 7.06 -2.39 18.10
C LEU A 435 7.84 -3.62 18.57
N ASP A 436 7.16 -4.73 18.82
CA ASP A 436 7.77 -6.00 19.22
C ASP A 436 8.77 -6.51 18.18
N GLN A 437 8.44 -6.40 16.88
CA GLN A 437 9.37 -6.79 15.82
C GLN A 437 10.62 -5.91 15.81
N MET A 438 10.49 -4.59 16.04
CA MET A 438 11.64 -3.69 16.16
C MET A 438 12.51 -4.03 17.37
N THR A 439 11.89 -4.17 18.55
CA THR A 439 12.61 -4.48 19.79
C THR A 439 13.32 -5.83 19.70
N ASN A 440 12.64 -6.88 19.23
CA ASN A 440 13.24 -8.21 19.11
C ASN A 440 14.33 -8.27 18.03
N ALA A 441 14.22 -7.49 16.95
CA ALA A 441 15.28 -7.40 15.96
C ALA A 441 16.56 -6.75 16.54
N ILE A 442 16.41 -5.72 17.37
CA ILE A 442 17.53 -5.09 18.09
C ILE A 442 18.17 -6.10 19.07
N LEU A 443 17.35 -6.73 19.93
CA LEU A 443 17.82 -7.68 20.93
C LEU A 443 18.48 -8.92 20.31
N GLY A 444 17.92 -9.44 19.22
CA GLY A 444 18.45 -10.60 18.51
C GLY A 444 19.74 -10.30 17.75
N HIS A 445 19.95 -9.05 17.32
CA HIS A 445 21.19 -8.65 16.65
C HIS A 445 22.32 -8.38 17.65
N LYS A 446 22.04 -7.68 18.75
CA LYS A 446 23.01 -7.43 19.82
C LYS A 446 22.31 -7.38 21.18
N TYR A 447 22.45 -8.46 21.93
CA TYR A 447 22.03 -8.51 23.33
C TYR A 447 23.14 -7.98 24.24
N ASP A 448 22.89 -6.86 24.93
CA ASP A 448 23.78 -6.36 25.97
C ASP A 448 23.24 -6.77 27.35
N PRO A 449 23.84 -7.77 28.02
CA PRO A 449 23.35 -8.26 29.31
C PRO A 449 23.39 -7.19 30.41
N ASN A 450 24.16 -6.10 30.22
CA ASN A 450 24.31 -5.05 31.23
C ASN A 450 23.27 -3.93 31.13
N LYS A 451 22.48 -3.87 30.05
CA LYS A 451 21.43 -2.84 29.85
C LYS A 451 20.08 -3.15 30.51
N LEU A 452 19.94 -4.31 31.18
CA LEU A 452 18.70 -4.74 31.84
C LEU A 452 18.49 -4.14 33.24
N HIS A 453 19.44 -3.36 33.76
CA HIS A 453 19.47 -2.92 35.16
C HIS A 453 19.45 -1.39 35.35
N GLN A 454 18.93 -0.62 34.40
CA GLN A 454 18.74 0.83 34.58
C GLN A 454 17.28 1.24 34.39
#